data_AF-X1GD61-F1
#
_entry.id   AF-X1GD61-F1
#
_cell.length_a   1.000
_cell.length_b   1.000
_cell.length_c   1.000
_cell.angle_alpha   90.00
_cell.angle_beta   90.00
_cell.angle_gamma   90.00
#
_symmetry.space_group_name_H-M   'P 1'
#
loop_
_entity.id
_entity.type
_entity.pdbx_description
1 polymer ?
#
loop_
_entity_poly.entity_id
_entity_poly.type
_entity_poly.pdbx_seq_one_letter_code
_entity_poly.pdbx_strand_id
1 'polypeptide(L)'
;VGAPEDLFQCIKETSNEKTSELMSACDFAMATGGAALIKVVYAAGKPAHTVGAGNVVSIVDETADLAAAASKIARSKVANYATSCSSENAAAIHESVYDKMINALKSEGGYMCNTEEREKVRKALWPDGKTLNRDIVGTPAQYIAQVAGIDIPSNVRFLMVIGEKIGPEDRFSVHSFSSCSLFFPVTSRTPSL
;
A
#
# COMPACT_ATOMS: atom_id res chain seq x y z
N VAL A 1 -0.34 -7.69 39.44
CA VAL A 1 -1.04 -8.92 39.00
C VAL A 1 -0.34 -10.22 39.42
N GLY A 2 0.82 -10.20 40.10
CA GLY A 2 1.47 -11.43 40.59
C GLY A 2 2.08 -12.31 39.50
N ALA A 3 2.29 -11.76 38.30
CA ALA A 3 2.95 -12.47 37.20
C ALA A 3 4.47 -12.52 37.41
N PRO A 4 5.17 -13.53 36.85
CA PRO A 4 6.63 -13.58 36.84
C PRO A 4 7.23 -12.32 36.20
N GLU A 5 8.40 -11.89 36.71
CA GLU A 5 9.08 -10.69 36.20
C GLU A 5 9.55 -10.84 34.74
N ASP A 6 9.78 -12.08 34.29
CA ASP A 6 10.34 -12.45 32.99
C ASP A 6 9.31 -12.92 31.97
N LEU A 7 8.01 -12.80 32.29
CA LEU A 7 6.91 -13.22 31.42
C LEU A 7 6.90 -12.49 30.06
N PHE A 8 7.31 -11.23 30.04
CA PHE A 8 7.38 -10.43 28.82
C PHE A 8 8.76 -9.79 28.71
N GLN A 9 9.49 -10.18 27.67
CA GLN A 9 10.83 -9.67 27.40
C GLN A 9 10.87 -9.07 26.00
N CYS A 10 11.60 -7.95 25.87
CA CYS A 10 11.76 -7.25 24.61
C CYS A 10 13.24 -6.92 24.39
N ILE A 11 13.77 -7.28 23.21
CA ILE A 11 15.13 -6.95 22.82
C ILE A 11 15.21 -5.45 22.57
N LYS A 12 15.95 -4.71 23.40
CA LYS A 12 16.09 -3.25 23.29
C LYS A 12 16.88 -2.81 22.06
N GLU A 13 17.97 -3.51 21.77
CA GLU A 13 18.83 -3.23 20.62
C GLU A 13 18.72 -4.36 19.60
N THR A 14 17.89 -4.16 18.59
CA THR A 14 17.58 -5.16 17.58
C THR A 14 18.71 -5.27 16.55
N SER A 15 19.08 -6.50 16.19
CA SER A 15 19.92 -6.80 15.02
C SER A 15 19.41 -8.06 14.32
N ASN A 16 19.87 -8.31 13.10
CA ASN A 16 19.52 -9.53 12.36
C ASN A 16 20.01 -10.78 13.10
N GLU A 17 21.21 -10.70 13.69
CA GLU A 17 21.83 -11.80 14.45
C GLU A 17 21.00 -12.12 15.70
N LYS A 18 20.65 -11.10 16.49
CA LYS A 18 19.80 -11.28 17.69
C LYS A 18 18.40 -11.81 17.34
N THR A 19 17.85 -11.40 16.21
CA THR A 19 16.57 -11.93 15.72
C THR A 19 16.71 -13.41 15.36
N SER A 20 17.76 -13.78 14.63
CA SER A 20 18.03 -15.18 14.26
C SER A 20 18.24 -16.07 15.48
N GLU A 21 18.98 -15.59 16.48
CA GLU A 21 19.19 -16.28 17.75
C GLU A 21 17.87 -16.48 18.51
N LEU A 22 17.07 -15.41 18.66
CA LEU A 22 15.77 -15.48 19.31
C LEU A 22 14.82 -16.48 18.62
N MET A 23 14.74 -16.43 17.29
CA MET A 23 13.89 -17.34 16.52
C MET A 23 14.36 -18.80 16.68
N SER A 24 15.67 -19.05 16.80
CA SER A 24 16.21 -20.41 17.00
C SER A 24 15.98 -20.95 18.41
N ALA A 25 15.89 -20.05 19.40
CA ALA A 25 15.68 -20.39 20.81
C ALA A 25 14.20 -20.60 21.17
N CYS A 26 13.26 -20.09 20.38
CA CYS A 26 11.83 -20.20 20.68
C CYS A 26 11.25 -21.60 20.35
N ASP A 27 10.13 -21.93 21.00
CA ASP A 27 9.30 -23.09 20.65
C ASP A 27 8.30 -22.78 19.53
N PHE A 28 7.90 -21.51 19.42
CA PHE A 28 6.94 -21.02 18.44
C PHE A 28 7.23 -19.55 18.09
N ALA A 29 7.19 -19.21 16.80
CA ALA A 29 7.40 -17.84 16.31
C ALA A 29 6.11 -17.23 15.76
N MET A 30 5.77 -16.01 16.20
CA MET A 30 4.76 -15.18 15.55
C MET A 30 5.45 -13.96 14.96
N ALA A 31 5.45 -13.85 13.63
CA ALA A 31 6.23 -12.84 12.92
C ALA A 31 5.39 -12.00 11.96
N THR A 32 5.36 -10.70 12.22
CA THR A 32 4.73 -9.70 11.36
C THR A 32 5.79 -8.79 10.74
N GLY A 33 6.03 -8.90 9.43
CA GLY A 33 7.02 -8.07 8.75
C GLY A 33 7.17 -8.42 7.26
N GLY A 34 8.14 -7.79 6.61
CA GLY A 34 8.41 -8.02 5.19
C GLY A 34 9.05 -9.39 4.90
N ALA A 35 9.15 -9.72 3.61
CA ALA A 35 9.68 -10.99 3.12
C ALA A 35 11.07 -11.35 3.66
N ALA A 36 11.91 -10.36 3.99
CA ALA A 36 13.22 -10.58 4.59
C ALA A 36 13.13 -11.22 5.99
N LEU A 37 12.22 -10.73 6.85
CA LEU A 37 12.01 -11.29 8.20
C LEU A 37 11.44 -12.71 8.11
N ILE A 38 10.47 -12.91 7.23
CA ILE A 38 9.80 -14.21 7.04
C ILE A 38 10.82 -15.29 6.68
N LYS A 39 11.80 -14.99 5.81
CA LYS A 39 12.89 -15.91 5.48
C LYS A 39 13.71 -16.32 6.71
N VAL A 40 14.04 -15.37 7.60
CA VAL A 40 14.77 -15.65 8.85
C VAL A 40 13.96 -16.56 9.76
N VAL A 41 12.66 -16.28 9.91
CA VAL A 41 11.76 -17.06 10.77
C VAL A 41 11.63 -18.51 10.28
N TYR A 42 11.42 -18.73 8.98
CA TYR A 42 11.35 -20.09 8.43
C TYR A 42 12.70 -20.81 8.47
N ALA A 43 13.82 -20.10 8.30
CA ALA A 43 15.16 -20.68 8.40
C ALA A 43 15.48 -21.21 9.80
N ALA A 44 14.82 -20.70 10.85
CA ALA A 44 14.98 -21.20 12.22
C ALA A 44 14.40 -22.60 12.45
N GLY A 45 13.58 -23.12 11.53
CA GLY A 45 13.03 -24.48 11.61
C GLY A 45 12.02 -24.71 12.74
N LYS A 46 11.51 -23.63 13.34
CA LYS A 46 10.48 -23.68 14.41
C LYS A 46 9.08 -23.54 13.83
N PRO A 47 8.05 -24.09 14.50
CA PRO A 47 6.66 -23.77 14.20
C PRO A 47 6.44 -22.25 14.20
N ALA A 48 5.79 -21.73 13.15
CA ALA A 48 5.64 -20.29 13.01
C ALA A 48 4.30 -19.89 12.36
N HIS A 49 3.77 -18.75 12.82
CA HIS A 49 2.74 -18.00 12.10
C HIS A 49 3.35 -16.71 11.54
N THR A 50 3.29 -16.59 10.22
CA THR A 50 3.80 -15.43 9.48
C THR A 50 2.69 -14.75 8.70
N VAL A 51 2.87 -13.48 8.34
CA VAL A 51 1.96 -12.73 7.46
C VAL A 51 2.60 -12.45 6.10
N GLY A 52 1.81 -12.10 5.09
CA GLY A 52 2.30 -11.70 3.77
C GLY A 52 2.25 -10.19 3.54
N ALA A 53 2.92 -9.73 2.48
CA ALA A 53 2.68 -8.37 1.98
C ALA A 53 1.28 -8.32 1.34
N GLY A 54 0.50 -7.29 1.66
CA GLY A 54 -0.77 -7.04 1.00
C GLY A 54 -0.57 -6.23 -0.28
N ASN A 55 -1.45 -6.44 -1.26
CA ASN A 55 -1.57 -5.62 -2.48
C ASN A 55 -3.05 -5.57 -2.89
N VAL A 56 -3.87 -4.98 -2.03
CA VAL A 56 -5.34 -5.08 -2.14
C VAL A 56 -5.85 -4.36 -3.39
N VAL A 57 -6.63 -5.09 -4.19
CA VAL A 57 -7.34 -4.58 -5.36
C VAL A 57 -8.84 -4.64 -5.07
N SER A 58 -9.51 -3.49 -5.11
CA SER A 58 -10.98 -3.43 -5.09
C SER A 58 -11.53 -3.59 -6.50
N ILE A 59 -12.52 -4.44 -6.71
CA ILE A 59 -13.21 -4.56 -8.00
C ILE A 59 -14.57 -3.86 -7.87
N VAL A 60 -14.86 -2.94 -8.78
CA VAL A 60 -16.10 -2.17 -8.84
C VAL A 60 -16.79 -2.47 -10.15
N ASP A 61 -17.88 -3.23 -10.09
CA ASP A 61 -18.71 -3.56 -11.25
C ASP A 61 -19.89 -2.59 -11.41
N GLU A 62 -20.66 -2.78 -12.48
CA GLU A 62 -21.82 -1.97 -12.84
C GLU A 62 -22.99 -2.02 -11.84
N THR A 63 -22.99 -3.01 -10.93
CA THR A 63 -24.05 -3.20 -9.92
C THR A 63 -23.71 -2.54 -8.59
N ALA A 64 -22.48 -2.07 -8.42
CA ALA A 64 -22.01 -1.47 -7.18
C ALA A 64 -22.70 -0.14 -6.87
N ASP A 65 -22.98 0.09 -5.58
CA ASP A 65 -23.26 1.43 -5.06
C ASP A 65 -21.95 2.24 -5.08
N LEU A 66 -21.79 3.07 -6.10
CA LEU A 66 -20.55 3.82 -6.36
C LEU A 66 -20.22 4.83 -5.26
N ALA A 67 -21.23 5.44 -4.63
CA ALA A 67 -21.00 6.40 -3.55
C ALA A 67 -20.50 5.67 -2.30
N ALA A 68 -21.16 4.57 -1.93
CA ALA A 68 -20.72 3.74 -0.80
C ALA A 68 -19.34 3.11 -1.06
N ALA A 69 -19.07 2.66 -2.28
CA ALA A 69 -17.78 2.11 -2.68
C ALA A 69 -16.66 3.16 -2.58
N ALA A 70 -16.87 4.35 -3.14
CA ALA A 70 -15.89 5.44 -3.09
C ALA A 70 -15.57 5.84 -1.64
N SER A 71 -16.59 5.97 -0.78
CA SER A 71 -16.41 6.31 0.62
C SER A 71 -15.59 5.26 1.39
N LYS A 72 -15.87 3.97 1.17
CA LYS A 72 -15.11 2.86 1.80
C LYS A 72 -13.66 2.82 1.34
N ILE A 73 -13.43 2.90 0.02
CA ILE A 73 -12.09 2.93 -0.58
C ILE A 73 -11.29 4.12 -0.04
N ALA A 74 -11.88 5.32 -0.08
CA ALA A 74 -11.23 6.52 0.43
C ALA A 74 -10.90 6.40 1.92
N ARG A 75 -11.84 5.92 2.74
CA ARG A 75 -11.63 5.74 4.18
C ARG A 75 -10.48 4.78 4.48
N SER A 76 -10.37 3.68 3.75
CA SER A 76 -9.31 2.71 3.99
C SER A 76 -7.95 3.14 3.41
N LYS A 77 -7.95 3.90 2.30
CA LYS A 77 -6.72 4.50 1.74
C LYS A 77 -6.13 5.61 2.62
N VAL A 78 -6.97 6.42 3.24
CA VAL A 78 -6.51 7.57 4.06
C VAL A 78 -6.20 7.18 5.51
N ALA A 79 -6.73 6.06 5.99
CA ALA A 79 -6.48 5.56 7.35
C ALA A 79 -4.98 5.34 7.56
N ASN A 80 -4.41 6.01 8.57
CA ASN A 80 -2.97 6.01 8.88
C ASN A 80 -2.09 6.15 7.62
N TYR A 81 -2.53 6.97 6.65
CA TYR A 81 -1.82 7.21 5.38
C TYR A 81 -1.44 5.92 4.62
N ALA A 82 -2.35 4.94 4.60
CA ALA A 82 -2.18 3.64 3.93
C ALA A 82 -0.99 2.79 4.43
N THR A 83 -0.63 2.91 5.71
CA THR A 83 0.40 2.06 6.33
C THR A 83 -0.07 0.63 6.61
N SER A 84 -1.38 0.37 6.57
CA SER A 84 -1.92 -0.99 6.72
C SER A 84 -1.68 -1.82 5.47
N CYS A 85 -1.29 -3.08 5.64
CA CYS A 85 -1.18 -4.04 4.54
C CYS A 85 -2.54 -4.35 3.89
N SER A 86 -3.65 -4.12 4.60
CA SER A 86 -5.01 -4.31 4.10
C SER A 86 -5.59 -3.07 3.40
N SER A 87 -4.86 -1.95 3.37
CA SER A 87 -5.32 -0.75 2.68
C SER A 87 -5.32 -0.97 1.16
N GLU A 88 -6.31 -0.40 0.48
CA GLU A 88 -6.44 -0.49 -0.97
C GLU A 88 -5.21 0.12 -1.64
N ASN A 89 -4.66 -0.62 -2.60
CA ASN A 89 -3.60 -0.15 -3.48
C ASN A 89 -4.13 0.10 -4.90
N ALA A 90 -5.23 -0.55 -5.28
CA ALA A 90 -5.81 -0.46 -6.61
C ALA A 90 -7.33 -0.56 -6.58
N ALA A 91 -7.98 0.00 -7.61
CA ALA A 91 -9.38 -0.22 -7.91
C ALA A 91 -9.53 -0.58 -9.40
N ALA A 92 -9.95 -1.81 -9.70
CA ALA A 92 -10.39 -2.22 -11.01
C ALA A 92 -11.85 -1.81 -11.19
N ILE A 93 -12.12 -0.90 -12.13
CA ILE A 93 -13.46 -0.35 -12.34
C ILE A 93 -13.97 -0.78 -13.71
N HIS A 94 -15.18 -1.33 -13.73
CA HIS A 94 -15.85 -1.68 -14.98
C HIS A 94 -16.10 -0.43 -15.85
N GLU A 95 -15.87 -0.56 -17.15
CA GLU A 95 -15.87 0.58 -18.08
C GLU A 95 -17.17 1.40 -18.06
N SER A 96 -18.32 0.75 -17.89
CA SER A 96 -19.64 1.39 -17.91
C SER A 96 -19.88 2.34 -16.74
N VAL A 97 -19.11 2.20 -15.66
CA VAL A 97 -19.21 3.02 -14.44
C VAL A 97 -17.96 3.82 -14.16
N TYR A 98 -16.96 3.77 -15.03
CA TYR A 98 -15.64 4.38 -14.83
C TYR A 98 -15.73 5.86 -14.46
N ASP A 99 -16.32 6.69 -15.33
CA ASP A 99 -16.39 8.15 -15.10
C ASP A 99 -17.18 8.50 -13.84
N LYS A 100 -18.27 7.77 -13.57
CA LYS A 100 -19.09 7.96 -12.38
C LYS A 100 -18.30 7.64 -11.11
N MET A 101 -17.55 6.53 -11.12
CA MET A 101 -16.74 6.12 -9.99
C MET A 101 -15.55 7.06 -9.75
N ILE A 102 -14.88 7.53 -10.80
CA ILE A 102 -13.82 8.55 -10.66
C ILE A 102 -14.37 9.83 -10.04
N ASN A 103 -15.55 10.28 -10.45
CA ASN A 103 -16.19 11.46 -9.87
C ASN A 103 -16.59 11.23 -8.40
N ALA A 104 -17.08 10.05 -8.05
CA ALA A 104 -17.36 9.69 -6.67
C ALA A 104 -16.08 9.71 -5.81
N LEU A 105 -14.96 9.15 -6.30
CA LEU A 105 -13.67 9.21 -5.60
C LEU A 105 -13.14 10.64 -5.45
N LYS A 106 -13.32 11.49 -6.47
CA LYS A 106 -12.99 12.92 -6.37
C LYS A 106 -13.80 13.63 -5.28
N SER A 107 -15.09 13.31 -5.15
CA SER A 107 -15.93 13.88 -4.07
C SER A 107 -15.48 13.46 -2.66
N GLU A 108 -14.77 12.35 -2.54
CA GLU A 108 -14.18 11.87 -1.28
C GLU A 108 -12.79 12.45 -0.99
N GLY A 109 -12.29 13.35 -1.84
CA GLY A 109 -10.99 14.01 -1.71
C GLY A 109 -9.87 13.37 -2.54
N GLY A 110 -10.20 12.56 -3.54
CA GLY A 110 -9.24 12.01 -4.49
C GLY A 110 -8.81 13.04 -5.54
N TYR A 111 -7.50 13.13 -5.80
CA TYR A 111 -6.96 13.93 -6.91
C TYR A 111 -6.45 13.01 -8.02
N MET A 112 -6.97 13.18 -9.24
CA MET A 112 -6.50 12.41 -10.39
C MET A 112 -5.30 13.09 -11.03
N CYS A 113 -4.13 12.47 -10.92
CA CYS A 113 -2.92 12.93 -11.58
C CYS A 113 -3.03 12.77 -13.10
N ASN A 114 -2.59 13.79 -13.83
CA ASN A 114 -2.34 13.68 -15.27
C ASN A 114 -1.06 12.86 -15.55
N THR A 115 -0.76 12.60 -16.82
CA THR A 115 0.39 11.80 -17.23
C THR A 115 1.74 12.34 -16.72
N GLU A 116 1.93 13.66 -16.71
CA GLU A 116 3.17 14.28 -16.23
C GLU A 116 3.29 14.17 -14.70
N GLU A 117 2.21 14.48 -13.98
CA GLU A 117 2.13 14.37 -12.52
C GLU A 117 2.34 12.92 -12.07
N ARG A 118 1.77 11.95 -12.78
CA ARG A 118 1.98 10.52 -12.53
C ARG A 118 3.45 10.16 -12.56
N GLU A 119 4.21 10.62 -13.55
CA GLU A 119 5.65 10.33 -13.64
C GLU A 119 6.46 11.00 -12.54
N LYS A 120 6.09 12.23 -12.16
CA LYS A 120 6.70 12.93 -11.01
C LYS A 120 6.48 12.15 -9.71
N VAL A 121 5.23 11.74 -9.47
CA VAL A 121 4.84 10.91 -8.33
C VAL A 121 5.58 9.56 -8.34
N ARG A 122 5.71 8.91 -9.51
CA ARG A 122 6.44 7.65 -9.66
C ARG A 122 7.90 7.80 -9.26
N LYS A 123 8.55 8.90 -9.66
CA LYS A 123 9.94 9.21 -9.29
C LYS A 123 10.09 9.54 -7.81
N ALA A 124 9.10 10.20 -7.19
CA ALA A 124 9.09 10.42 -5.75
C ALA A 124 8.98 9.10 -4.97
N LEU A 125 8.11 8.18 -5.43
CA LEU A 125 7.89 6.87 -4.82
C LEU A 125 9.05 5.91 -5.01
N TRP A 126 9.62 5.86 -6.22
CA TRP A 126 10.74 4.99 -6.57
C TRP A 126 11.83 5.81 -7.29
N PRO A 127 12.70 6.52 -6.56
CA PRO A 127 13.75 7.37 -7.14
C PRO A 127 14.72 6.59 -8.03
N ASP A 128 15.04 5.35 -7.66
CA ASP A 128 15.88 4.41 -8.42
C ASP A 128 15.05 3.48 -9.35
N GLY A 129 13.74 3.67 -9.40
CA GLY A 129 12.77 2.83 -10.13
C GLY A 129 12.47 1.47 -9.49
N LYS A 130 13.07 1.10 -8.36
CA LYS A 130 12.97 -0.24 -7.75
C LYS A 130 12.65 -0.24 -6.27
N THR A 131 13.25 0.65 -5.50
CA THR A 131 13.18 0.71 -4.05
C THR A 131 12.19 1.80 -3.66
N LEU A 132 11.24 1.46 -2.80
CA LEU A 132 10.29 2.44 -2.29
C LEU A 132 11.04 3.44 -1.41
N ASN A 133 10.85 4.73 -1.66
CA ASN A 133 11.38 5.79 -0.81
C ASN A 133 10.73 5.69 0.58
N ARG A 134 11.54 5.52 1.62
CA ARG A 134 11.05 5.32 2.99
C ARG A 134 10.53 6.62 3.62
N ASP A 135 11.00 7.77 3.15
CA ASP A 135 10.67 9.07 3.74
C ASP A 135 9.23 9.50 3.46
N ILE A 136 8.58 8.88 2.47
CA ILE A 136 7.20 9.16 2.05
C ILE A 136 6.20 8.09 2.53
N VAL A 137 6.69 6.99 3.11
CA VAL A 137 5.82 5.90 3.61
C VAL A 137 5.00 6.44 4.78
N GLY A 138 3.69 6.23 4.73
CA GLY A 138 2.80 6.70 5.79
C GLY A 138 2.75 8.22 5.95
N THR A 139 2.88 8.96 4.86
CA THR A 139 2.79 10.43 4.85
C THR A 139 1.52 10.92 4.12
N PRO A 140 1.04 12.15 4.42
CA PRO A 140 -0.11 12.74 3.72
C PRO A 140 0.13 12.97 2.22
N ALA A 141 -0.95 13.03 1.45
CA ALA A 141 -0.92 13.33 0.00
C ALA A 141 -0.18 14.63 -0.33
N GLN A 142 -0.30 15.64 0.53
CA GLN A 142 0.36 16.94 0.41
C GLN A 142 1.88 16.82 0.46
N TYR A 143 2.39 15.98 1.36
CA TYR A 143 3.84 15.76 1.47
C TYR A 143 4.37 15.01 0.26
N ILE A 144 3.64 13.99 -0.21
CA ILE A 144 4.00 13.26 -1.44
C ILE A 144 4.00 14.20 -2.64
N ALA A 145 3.00 15.07 -2.76
CA ALA A 145 2.93 16.08 -3.82
C ALA A 145 4.11 17.05 -3.78
N GLN A 146 4.49 17.53 -2.60
CA GLN A 146 5.67 18.37 -2.40
C GLN A 146 6.95 17.67 -2.84
N VAL A 147 7.17 16.41 -2.43
CA VAL A 147 8.36 15.63 -2.82
C VAL A 147 8.36 15.36 -4.34
N ALA A 148 7.20 15.16 -4.94
CA ALA A 148 7.03 14.98 -6.38
C ALA A 148 7.16 16.29 -7.18
N GLY A 149 7.08 17.45 -6.53
CA GLY A 149 7.04 18.75 -7.22
C GLY A 149 5.76 18.94 -8.05
N ILE A 150 4.62 18.53 -7.49
CA ILE A 150 3.28 18.80 -8.05
C ILE A 150 2.47 19.65 -7.08
N ASP A 151 1.63 20.53 -7.63
CA ASP A 151 0.71 21.35 -6.85
C ASP A 151 -0.66 20.70 -6.80
N ILE A 152 -1.18 20.48 -5.60
CA ILE A 152 -2.51 19.93 -5.38
C ILE A 152 -3.33 20.82 -4.43
N PRO A 153 -4.67 20.87 -4.55
CA PRO A 153 -5.52 21.56 -3.60
C PRO A 153 -5.33 21.07 -2.16
N SER A 154 -5.47 21.97 -1.18
CA SER A 154 -5.23 21.65 0.24
C SER A 154 -6.18 20.60 0.82
N ASN A 155 -7.37 20.44 0.24
CA ASN A 155 -8.40 19.48 0.67
C ASN A 155 -8.21 18.06 0.09
N VAL A 156 -7.18 17.82 -0.73
CA VAL A 156 -6.88 16.49 -1.28
C VAL A 156 -6.44 15.55 -0.17
N ARG A 157 -6.97 14.32 -0.17
CA ARG A 157 -6.69 13.31 0.85
C ARG A 157 -5.87 12.15 0.33
N PHE A 158 -5.98 11.84 -0.96
CA PHE A 158 -5.24 10.77 -1.61
C PHE A 158 -5.04 11.08 -3.10
N LEU A 159 -3.98 10.51 -3.68
CA LEU A 159 -3.65 10.68 -5.10
C LEU A 159 -4.04 9.43 -5.89
N MET A 160 -4.64 9.67 -7.06
CA MET A 160 -5.10 8.65 -7.99
C MET A 160 -4.28 8.73 -9.27
N VAL A 161 -3.90 7.58 -9.82
CA VAL A 161 -3.10 7.50 -11.04
C VAL A 161 -3.69 6.43 -11.95
N ILE A 162 -3.64 6.65 -13.26
CA ILE A 162 -4.04 5.62 -14.21
C ILE A 162 -2.98 4.53 -14.26
N GLY A 163 -3.43 3.27 -14.20
CA GLY A 163 -2.59 2.10 -14.41
C GLY A 163 -2.36 1.86 -15.89
N GLU A 164 -1.11 1.58 -16.28
CA GLU A 164 -0.75 1.33 -17.68
C GLU A 164 -0.48 -0.16 -17.93
N LYS A 165 0.15 -0.86 -16.97
CA LYS A 165 0.49 -2.28 -17.07
C LYS A 165 0.30 -2.99 -15.72
N ILE A 166 0.13 -4.31 -15.78
CA ILE A 166 0.09 -5.15 -14.57
C ILE A 166 1.49 -5.71 -14.33
N GLY A 167 1.98 -5.62 -13.10
CA GLY A 167 3.29 -6.15 -12.72
C GLY A 167 4.39 -5.10 -12.67
N PRO A 168 5.67 -5.51 -12.63
CA PRO A 168 6.79 -4.63 -12.28
C PRO A 168 7.08 -3.54 -13.31
N GLU A 169 6.54 -3.64 -14.53
CA GLU A 169 6.68 -2.60 -15.56
C GLU A 169 5.95 -1.31 -15.18
N ASP A 170 4.83 -1.41 -14.46
CA ASP A 170 4.16 -0.27 -13.85
C ASP A 170 4.25 -0.39 -12.33
N ARG A 171 5.12 0.42 -11.73
CA ARG A 171 5.39 0.37 -10.29
C ARG A 171 4.16 0.65 -9.43
N PHE A 172 3.15 1.35 -9.96
CA PHE A 172 1.88 1.57 -9.26
C PHE A 172 1.04 0.28 -9.11
N SER A 173 1.32 -0.76 -9.90
CA SER A 173 0.71 -2.09 -9.75
C SER A 173 1.24 -2.86 -8.53
N VAL A 174 2.42 -2.47 -8.03
CA VAL A 174 3.04 -3.05 -6.83
C VAL A 174 2.62 -2.25 -5.59
N HIS A 175 2.60 -2.90 -4.44
CA HIS A 175 2.21 -2.24 -3.19
C HIS A 175 3.11 -1.05 -2.84
N SER A 176 2.49 0.10 -2.55
CA SER A 176 3.18 1.39 -2.43
C SER A 176 3.25 1.96 -1.00
N PHE A 177 2.59 1.35 0.00
CA PHE A 177 2.53 1.79 1.42
C PHE A 177 2.36 3.32 1.59
N SER A 178 1.55 3.92 0.73
CA SER A 178 1.42 5.37 0.59
C SER A 178 -0.03 5.74 0.27
N SER A 179 -0.48 6.92 0.67
CA SER A 179 -1.78 7.49 0.24
C SER A 179 -1.80 7.80 -1.26
N CYS A 180 -0.69 7.61 -1.95
CA CYS A 180 -0.60 7.58 -3.39
C CYS A 180 -1.00 6.20 -3.93
N SER A 181 -1.57 6.16 -5.12
CA SER A 181 -1.94 4.93 -5.86
C SER A 181 -3.28 4.34 -5.44
N LEU A 182 -4.34 4.84 -6.07
CA LEU A 182 -5.40 3.97 -6.59
C LEU A 182 -5.06 3.73 -8.05
N PHE A 183 -4.57 2.54 -8.34
CA PHE A 183 -4.27 2.03 -9.67
C PHE A 183 -5.57 1.54 -10.35
N PHE A 184 -5.85 2.02 -11.56
CA PHE A 184 -7.01 1.59 -12.36
C PHE A 184 -6.56 0.74 -13.56
N PRO A 185 -6.74 -0.58 -13.55
CA PRO A 185 -6.77 -1.34 -14.79
C PRO A 185 -8.13 -1.09 -15.45
N VAL A 186 -8.12 -0.42 -16.61
CA VAL A 186 -9.31 -0.30 -17.46
C VAL A 186 -9.49 -1.63 -18.19
N THR A 187 -10.53 -2.38 -17.85
CA THR A 187 -10.81 -3.73 -18.38
C THR A 187 -11.12 -3.79 -19.88
N SER A 188 -11.09 -2.67 -20.61
CA SER A 188 -11.29 -2.61 -22.07
C SER A 188 -10.26 -1.79 -22.86
N ARG A 189 -9.17 -1.31 -22.25
CA ARG A 189 -8.05 -0.65 -22.97
C ARG A 189 -6.70 -1.37 -22.88
N THR A 190 -6.64 -2.51 -22.19
CA THR A 190 -5.57 -3.50 -22.39
C THR A 190 -5.95 -4.39 -23.58
N PRO A 191 -5.14 -4.46 -24.66
CA PRO A 191 -5.28 -5.54 -25.63
C PRO A 191 -5.15 -6.85 -24.86
N SER A 192 -6.13 -7.74 -25.06
CA SER A 192 -6.19 -9.15 -24.64
C SER A 192 -4.94 -9.70 -23.91
N LEU A 193 -5.15 -10.17 -22.67
CA LEU A 193 -4.28 -11.18 -22.05
C LEU A 193 -4.08 -12.38 -22.98
#